data_AF-A0A3D2J954-F1
#
_entry.id   AF-A0A3D2J954-F1
#
_cell.length_a   1.000
_cell.length_b   1.000
_cell.length_c   1.000
_cell.angle_alpha   90.00
_cell.angle_beta   90.00
_cell.angle_gamma   90.00
#
_symmetry.space_group_name_H-M   'P 1'
#
loop_
_entity.id
_entity.type
_entity.pdbx_description
1 polymer ?
#
loop_
_entity_poly.entity_id
_entity_poly.type
_entity_poly.pdbx_seq_one_letter_code
_entity_poly.pdbx_strand_id
1 'polypeptide(L)'
;MSDTNITLSIMTEGWHTYQDKLSEALAPLTNEQLALRAAPNLRSIEELALHIIAVRAGWYHYCLGEGDDAFGAIAQWQEPGSPTRSASELVHGLSVTWQVMQDALARFSPEDLQATFEDEDNGEKYMVTRGWVIWHV
;
A
#
# COMPACT_ATOMS: atom_id res chain seq x y z
N MET A 1 -12.32 20.65 17.34
CA MET A 1 -11.62 19.43 16.91
C MET A 1 -10.91 18.86 18.13
N SER A 2 -11.02 17.56 18.41
CA SER A 2 -10.31 16.95 19.54
C SER A 2 -8.82 16.75 19.21
N ASP A 3 -7.96 16.63 20.22
CA ASP A 3 -6.51 16.43 20.05
C ASP A 3 -6.19 15.18 19.20
N THR A 4 -6.99 14.12 19.34
CA THR A 4 -6.88 12.89 18.52
C THR A 4 -7.04 13.15 17.03
N ASN A 5 -7.91 14.08 16.64
CA ASN A 5 -8.14 14.44 15.24
C ASN A 5 -6.93 15.21 14.66
N ILE A 6 -6.25 16.01 15.48
CA ILE A 6 -5.04 16.75 15.09
C ILE A 6 -3.86 15.79 14.87
N THR A 7 -3.63 14.85 15.80
CA THR A 7 -2.53 13.87 15.65
C THR A 7 -2.71 13.03 14.39
N LEU A 8 -3.92 12.54 14.11
CA LEU A 8 -4.20 11.77 12.90
C LEU A 8 -3.92 12.58 11.64
N SER A 9 -4.38 13.84 11.59
CA SER A 9 -4.13 14.74 10.45
C SER A 9 -2.63 14.93 10.17
N ILE A 10 -1.81 15.11 11.20
CA ILE A 10 -0.35 15.27 11.06
C ILE A 10 0.28 14.00 10.50
N MET A 11 -0.12 12.83 11.00
CA MET A 11 0.40 11.55 10.51
C MET A 11 0.01 11.31 9.06
N THR A 12 -1.25 11.57 8.69
CA THR A 12 -1.74 11.38 7.32
C THR A 12 -1.06 12.35 6.33
N GLU A 13 -0.77 13.58 6.74
CA GLU A 13 -0.01 14.55 5.92
C GLU A 13 1.44 14.09 5.72
N GLY A 14 2.06 13.54 6.75
CA GLY A 14 3.39 12.93 6.65
C GLY A 14 3.41 11.77 5.66
N TRP A 15 2.44 10.85 5.76
CA TRP A 15 2.29 9.75 4.81
C TRP A 15 2.05 10.20 3.37
N HIS A 16 1.17 11.19 3.18
CA HIS A 16 0.95 11.82 1.87
C HIS A 16 2.26 12.37 1.29
N THR A 17 3.07 13.03 2.11
CA THR A 17 4.37 13.56 1.66
C THR A 17 5.31 12.46 1.18
N TYR A 18 5.37 11.31 1.88
CA TYR A 18 6.22 10.19 1.44
C TYR A 18 5.66 9.49 0.20
N GLN A 19 4.34 9.38 0.08
CA GLN A 19 3.66 8.90 -1.12
C GLN A 19 4.04 9.73 -2.36
N ASP A 20 4.00 11.07 -2.23
CA ASP A 20 4.38 11.98 -3.32
C ASP A 20 5.84 11.80 -3.69
N LYS A 21 6.74 11.78 -2.70
CA LYS A 21 8.18 11.59 -2.93
C LYS A 21 8.51 10.28 -3.62
N LEU A 22 7.80 9.19 -3.28
CA LEU A 22 7.98 7.91 -3.93
C LEU A 22 7.54 7.98 -5.40
N SER A 23 6.40 8.62 -5.66
CA SER A 23 5.89 8.82 -7.02
C SER A 23 6.83 9.70 -7.87
N GLU A 24 7.31 10.81 -7.31
CA GLU A 24 8.28 11.71 -7.93
C GLU A 24 9.61 11.01 -8.26
N ALA A 25 10.09 10.13 -7.38
CA ALA A 25 11.32 9.37 -7.59
C ALA A 25 11.20 8.31 -8.69
N LEU A 26 10.02 7.70 -8.84
CA LEU A 26 9.78 6.67 -9.85
C LEU A 26 9.45 7.24 -11.23
N ALA A 27 8.72 8.38 -11.28
CA ALA A 27 8.21 8.97 -12.51
C ALA A 27 9.24 9.13 -13.66
N PRO A 28 10.50 9.56 -13.42
CA PRO A 28 11.46 9.76 -14.51
C PRO A 28 12.21 8.50 -14.93
N LEU A 29 12.03 7.36 -14.25
CA LEU A 29 12.85 6.18 -14.47
C LEU A 29 12.47 5.42 -15.74
N THR A 30 13.47 4.95 -16.48
CA THR A 30 13.27 3.99 -17.58
C THR A 30 13.12 2.57 -17.05
N ASN A 31 12.63 1.65 -17.89
CA ASN A 31 12.53 0.23 -17.52
C ASN A 31 13.90 -0.37 -17.14
N GLU A 32 14.98 0.05 -17.79
CA GLU A 32 16.35 -0.39 -17.46
C GLU A 32 16.78 0.11 -16.08
N GLN A 33 16.39 1.34 -15.70
CA GLN A 33 16.67 1.89 -14.38
C GLN A 33 15.81 1.21 -13.31
N LEU A 34 14.55 0.92 -13.60
CA LEU A 34 13.64 0.18 -12.71
C LEU A 34 14.15 -1.24 -12.43
N ALA A 35 14.86 -1.85 -13.38
CA ALA A 35 15.48 -3.18 -13.21
C ALA A 35 16.76 -3.17 -12.34
N LEU A 36 17.28 -2.00 -11.95
CA LEU A 36 18.48 -1.92 -11.11
C LEU A 36 18.23 -2.51 -9.72
N ARG A 37 19.27 -3.20 -9.20
CA ARG A 37 19.30 -3.81 -7.87
C ARG A 37 20.49 -3.26 -7.09
N ALA A 38 20.33 -3.08 -5.78
CA ALA A 38 21.43 -2.68 -4.90
C ALA A 38 22.49 -3.80 -4.75
N ALA A 39 22.07 -5.07 -4.85
CA ALA A 39 22.93 -6.24 -4.94
C ALA A 39 22.20 -7.36 -5.71
N PRO A 40 22.89 -8.34 -6.31
CA PRO A 40 22.26 -9.36 -7.16
C PRO A 40 21.13 -10.16 -6.50
N ASN A 41 21.16 -10.31 -5.18
CA ASN A 41 20.20 -11.08 -4.39
C ASN A 41 19.08 -10.21 -3.75
N LEU A 42 19.05 -8.91 -4.02
CA LEU A 42 18.03 -8.00 -3.49
C LEU A 42 17.01 -7.64 -4.56
N ARG A 43 15.82 -7.18 -4.13
CA ARG A 43 14.77 -6.72 -5.04
C ARG A 43 15.24 -5.54 -5.91
N SER A 44 14.75 -5.48 -7.15
CA SER A 44 14.91 -4.30 -8.01
C SER A 44 14.05 -3.12 -7.53
N ILE A 45 14.28 -1.94 -8.09
CA ILE A 45 13.43 -0.77 -7.81
C ILE A 45 11.97 -1.06 -8.16
N GLU A 46 11.74 -1.70 -9.31
CA GLU A 46 10.41 -2.16 -9.73
C GLU A 46 9.78 -3.12 -8.71
N GLU A 47 10.50 -4.17 -8.31
CA GLU A 47 9.99 -5.18 -7.38
C GLU A 47 9.66 -4.57 -6.00
N LEU A 48 10.42 -3.55 -5.56
CA LEU A 48 10.12 -2.82 -4.34
C LEU A 48 8.84 -1.98 -4.48
N ALA A 49 8.68 -1.26 -5.59
CA ALA A 49 7.47 -0.48 -5.86
C ALA A 49 6.23 -1.38 -5.98
N LEU A 50 6.34 -2.47 -6.74
CA LEU A 50 5.29 -3.49 -6.87
C LEU A 50 4.90 -4.08 -5.53
N HIS A 51 5.87 -4.37 -4.66
CA HIS A 51 5.57 -4.88 -3.32
C HIS A 51 4.70 -3.91 -2.51
N ILE A 52 5.06 -2.62 -2.48
CA ILE A 52 4.27 -1.59 -1.77
C ILE A 52 2.85 -1.53 -2.32
N ILE A 53 2.72 -1.43 -3.65
CA ILE A 53 1.42 -1.34 -4.34
C ILE A 53 0.55 -2.57 -4.06
N ALA A 54 1.11 -3.76 -4.26
CA ALA A 54 0.39 -5.02 -4.14
C ALA A 54 0.00 -5.34 -2.69
N VAL A 55 0.88 -5.07 -1.72
CA VAL A 55 0.58 -5.25 -0.29
C VAL A 55 -0.55 -4.33 0.14
N ARG A 56 -0.52 -3.04 -0.24
CA ARG A 56 -1.64 -2.12 0.04
C ARG A 56 -2.95 -2.62 -0.52
N ALA A 57 -2.96 -2.99 -1.81
CA ALA A 57 -4.16 -3.50 -2.45
C ALA A 57 -4.68 -4.78 -1.78
N GLY A 58 -3.79 -5.72 -1.45
CA GLY A 58 -4.16 -6.99 -0.83
C GLY A 58 -4.79 -6.79 0.55
N TRP A 59 -4.13 -6.04 1.44
CA TRP A 59 -4.65 -5.79 2.78
C TRP A 59 -5.96 -5.00 2.75
N TYR A 60 -6.04 -3.94 1.95
CA TYR A 60 -7.26 -3.13 1.88
C TYR A 60 -8.42 -3.91 1.28
N HIS A 61 -8.18 -4.68 0.21
CA HIS A 61 -9.25 -5.41 -0.44
C HIS A 61 -9.68 -6.66 0.32
N TYR A 62 -8.75 -7.57 0.61
CA TYR A 62 -9.09 -8.88 1.15
C TYR A 62 -9.30 -8.87 2.66
N CYS A 63 -8.69 -7.94 3.40
CA CYS A 63 -8.85 -7.87 4.86
C CYS A 63 -9.83 -6.77 5.28
N LEU A 64 -9.78 -5.58 4.66
CA LEU A 64 -10.63 -4.45 5.03
C LEU A 64 -11.92 -4.35 4.20
N GLY A 65 -12.03 -5.09 3.09
CA GLY A 65 -13.21 -5.06 2.22
C GLY A 65 -13.33 -3.76 1.40
N GLU A 66 -12.20 -3.12 1.11
CA GLU A 66 -12.12 -1.85 0.40
C GLU A 66 -11.84 -2.04 -1.10
N GLY A 67 -12.24 -1.04 -1.89
CA GLY A 67 -12.06 -1.08 -3.35
C GLY A 67 -12.96 -2.12 -4.05
N ASP A 68 -12.87 -2.15 -5.38
CA ASP A 68 -13.59 -3.09 -6.24
C ASP A 68 -12.69 -4.26 -6.70
N ASP A 69 -13.22 -5.14 -7.55
CA ASP A 69 -12.45 -6.29 -8.08
C ASP A 69 -11.22 -5.84 -8.87
N ALA A 70 -11.28 -4.68 -9.54
CA ALA A 70 -10.15 -4.13 -10.27
C ALA A 70 -9.03 -3.68 -9.32
N PHE A 71 -9.39 -3.08 -8.17
CA PHE A 71 -8.47 -2.80 -7.09
C PHE A 71 -7.86 -4.09 -6.51
N GLY A 72 -8.69 -5.10 -6.24
CA GLY A 72 -8.22 -6.41 -5.76
C GLY A 72 -7.20 -7.06 -6.69
N ALA A 73 -7.37 -6.94 -8.01
CA ALA A 73 -6.43 -7.46 -8.99
C ALA A 73 -5.02 -6.82 -8.92
N ILE A 74 -4.88 -5.63 -8.32
CA ILE A 74 -3.59 -4.97 -8.10
C ILE A 74 -2.71 -5.77 -7.13
N ALA A 75 -3.31 -6.50 -6.19
CA ALA A 75 -2.58 -7.35 -5.24
C ALA A 75 -1.74 -8.44 -5.93
N GLN A 76 -2.11 -8.83 -7.15
CA GLN A 76 -1.42 -9.86 -7.92
C GLN A 76 -0.22 -9.33 -8.71
N TRP A 77 0.03 -8.02 -8.72
CA TRP A 77 1.08 -7.43 -9.56
C TRP A 77 2.50 -7.86 -9.17
N GLN A 78 2.71 -8.34 -7.94
CA GLN A 78 4.01 -8.85 -7.46
C GLN A 78 4.18 -10.37 -7.61
N GLU A 79 3.17 -11.09 -8.12
CA GLU A 79 3.23 -12.55 -8.26
C GLU A 79 4.27 -13.00 -9.30
N PRO A 80 4.87 -14.19 -9.12
CA PRO A 80 5.78 -14.76 -10.10
C PRO A 80 5.15 -14.85 -11.50
N GLY A 81 5.82 -14.28 -12.50
CA GLY A 81 5.34 -14.27 -13.89
C GLY A 81 4.45 -13.09 -14.26
N SER A 82 4.14 -12.19 -13.32
CA SER A 82 3.51 -10.91 -13.64
C SER A 82 4.35 -10.08 -14.61
N PRO A 83 3.71 -9.34 -15.54
CA PRO A 83 4.43 -8.53 -16.50
C PRO A 83 5.14 -7.37 -15.81
N THR A 84 6.32 -7.01 -16.34
CA THR A 84 7.04 -5.81 -15.90
C THR A 84 6.22 -4.55 -16.14
N ARG A 85 6.32 -3.58 -15.23
CA ARG A 85 5.58 -2.32 -15.25
C ARG A 85 6.48 -1.13 -15.53
N SER A 86 5.94 -0.24 -16.36
CA SER A 86 6.53 1.07 -16.60
C SER A 86 6.45 1.97 -15.35
N ALA A 87 7.29 2.99 -15.30
CA ALA A 87 7.22 4.02 -14.26
C ALA A 87 5.82 4.65 -14.15
N SER A 88 5.15 4.90 -15.28
CA SER A 88 3.78 5.43 -15.29
C SER A 88 2.76 4.49 -14.66
N GLU A 89 2.89 3.17 -14.88
CA GLU A 89 2.00 2.18 -14.26
C GLU A 89 2.25 2.05 -12.76
N LEU A 90 3.51 2.12 -12.33
CA LEU A 90 3.87 2.11 -10.91
C LEU A 90 3.34 3.35 -10.18
N VAL A 91 3.53 4.55 -10.76
CA VAL A 91 2.99 5.80 -10.21
C VAL A 91 1.46 5.75 -10.18
N HIS A 92 0.82 5.21 -11.21
CA HIS A 92 -0.63 5.01 -11.21
C HIS A 92 -1.09 4.05 -10.11
N GLY A 93 -0.43 2.89 -9.94
CA GLY A 93 -0.75 1.93 -8.89
C GLY A 93 -0.57 2.52 -7.48
N LEU A 94 0.48 3.30 -7.27
CA LEU A 94 0.69 4.07 -6.05
C LEU A 94 -0.44 5.07 -5.81
N SER A 95 -0.85 5.82 -6.83
CA SER A 95 -1.93 6.80 -6.73
C SER A 95 -3.27 6.14 -6.38
N VAL A 96 -3.63 5.06 -7.07
CA VAL A 96 -4.88 4.32 -6.85
C VAL A 96 -4.94 3.74 -5.44
N THR A 97 -3.86 3.08 -5.00
CA THR A 97 -3.81 2.51 -3.65
C THR A 97 -3.87 3.58 -2.59
N TRP A 98 -3.17 4.70 -2.77
CA TRP A 98 -3.23 5.83 -1.84
C TRP A 98 -4.63 6.45 -1.76
N GLN A 99 -5.36 6.57 -2.87
CA GLN A 99 -6.73 7.09 -2.85
C GLN A 99 -7.66 6.21 -1.99
N VAL A 100 -7.60 4.89 -2.17
CA VAL A 100 -8.39 3.95 -1.35
C VAL A 100 -8.03 4.06 0.13
N MET A 101 -6.74 4.20 0.45
CA MET A 101 -6.29 4.41 1.84
C MET A 101 -6.88 5.68 2.45
N GLN A 102 -6.86 6.80 1.71
CA GLN A 102 -7.42 8.07 2.16
C GLN A 102 -8.95 7.99 2.37
N ASP A 103 -9.66 7.35 1.45
CA ASP A 103 -11.12 7.19 1.53
C ASP A 103 -11.52 6.35 2.75
N ALA A 104 -10.75 5.30 3.06
CA ALA A 104 -10.97 4.50 4.26
C ALA A 104 -10.67 5.29 5.54
N LEU A 105 -9.54 6.00 5.59
CA LEU A 105 -9.15 6.84 6.73
C LEU A 105 -10.16 7.97 7.01
N ALA A 106 -10.77 8.54 5.98
CA ALA A 106 -11.79 9.57 6.11
C ALA A 106 -13.10 9.04 6.70
N ARG A 107 -13.39 7.73 6.56
CA ARG A 107 -14.62 7.11 7.04
C ARG A 107 -14.47 6.41 8.39
N PHE A 108 -13.32 5.81 8.68
CA PHE A 108 -13.14 5.01 9.90
C PHE A 108 -13.15 5.88 11.15
N SER A 109 -14.03 5.51 12.09
CA SER A 109 -14.01 6.04 13.44
C SER A 109 -12.90 5.41 14.28
N PRO A 110 -12.54 5.99 15.44
CA PRO A 110 -11.63 5.33 16.38
C PRO A 110 -12.08 3.91 16.77
N GLU A 111 -13.39 3.65 16.84
CA GLU A 111 -13.95 2.33 17.14
C GLU A 111 -13.74 1.36 15.98
N ASP A 112 -13.92 1.81 14.73
CA ASP A 112 -13.63 1.01 13.54
C ASP A 112 -12.16 0.59 13.49
N LEU A 113 -11.24 1.48 13.88
CA LEU A 113 -9.81 1.20 13.92
C LEU A 113 -9.43 0.15 14.96
N GLN A 114 -10.22 -0.02 16.02
CA GLN A 114 -10.03 -1.04 17.05
C GLN A 114 -10.69 -2.38 16.70
N ALA A 115 -11.51 -2.43 15.65
CA ALA A 115 -12.13 -3.67 15.20
C ALA A 115 -11.04 -4.69 14.81
N THR A 116 -11.15 -5.90 15.37
CA THR A 116 -10.22 -7.00 15.13
C THR A 116 -10.77 -7.99 14.13
N PHE A 117 -9.89 -8.59 13.34
CA PHE A 117 -10.20 -9.75 12.50
C PHE A 117 -9.07 -10.77 12.58
N GLU A 118 -9.38 -12.02 12.23
CA GLU A 118 -8.42 -13.10 12.18
C GLU A 118 -7.62 -13.00 10.88
N ASP A 119 -6.30 -13.08 11.01
CA ASP A 119 -5.37 -13.25 9.90
C ASP A 119 -4.52 -14.51 10.13
N GLU A 120 -3.89 -15.01 9.07
CA GLU A 120 -3.09 -16.24 9.11
C GLU A 120 -1.71 -16.01 8.48
N ASP A 121 -0.64 -16.27 9.24
CA ASP A 121 0.74 -16.28 8.74
C ASP A 121 1.36 -17.65 9.00
N ASN A 122 1.88 -18.31 7.96
CA ASN A 122 2.46 -19.65 8.00
C ASN A 122 1.59 -20.71 8.72
N GLY A 123 0.26 -20.59 8.65
CA GLY A 123 -0.69 -21.49 9.31
C GLY A 123 -0.97 -21.16 10.78
N GLU A 124 -0.34 -20.11 11.32
CA GLU A 124 -0.65 -19.58 12.65
C GLU A 124 -1.66 -18.44 12.54
N LYS A 125 -2.78 -18.59 13.25
CA LYS A 125 -3.85 -17.60 13.30
C LYS A 125 -3.56 -16.56 14.37
N TYR A 126 -3.65 -15.29 14.01
CA TYR A 126 -3.47 -14.17 14.92
C TYR A 126 -4.52 -13.09 14.68
N MET A 127 -4.78 -12.28 15.70
CA MET A 127 -5.77 -11.20 15.63
C MET A 127 -5.05 -9.88 15.36
N VAL A 128 -5.48 -9.18 14.32
CA VAL A 128 -5.01 -7.83 13.99
C VAL A 128 -6.16 -6.84 14.03
N THR A 129 -5.86 -5.57 14.32
CA THR A 129 -6.84 -4.49 14.24
C THR A 129 -6.80 -3.83 12.86
N ARG A 130 -7.90 -3.21 12.44
CA ARG A 130 -7.88 -2.36 11.22
C ARG A 130 -6.83 -1.25 11.31
N GLY A 131 -6.69 -0.63 12.49
CA GLY A 131 -5.68 0.39 12.72
C GLY A 131 -4.24 -0.13 12.56
N TRP A 132 -3.99 -1.40 12.93
CA TRP A 132 -2.69 -2.02 12.69
C TRP A 132 -2.41 -2.16 11.19
N VAL A 133 -3.39 -2.60 10.38
CA VAL A 133 -3.22 -2.69 8.92
C VAL A 133 -2.84 -1.35 8.32
N ILE A 134 -3.58 -0.30 8.68
CA ILE A 134 -3.34 1.05 8.16
C ILE A 134 -1.94 1.55 8.50
N TRP A 135 -1.45 1.25 9.70
CA TRP A 135 -0.09 1.61 10.13
C TRP A 135 1.00 0.75 9.47
N HIS A 136 0.67 -0.49 9.11
CA HIS A 136 1.61 -1.48 8.62
C HIS A 136 2.03 -1.29 7.14
N VAL A 137 1.13 -0.77 6.29
CA VAL A 137 1.27 -0.76 4.81
C VAL A 137 1.61 0.59 4.18
#